data_AF-A0A9D5PWF9-F1
#
_entry.id   AF-A0A9D5PWF9-F1
#
_cell.length_a   1.000
_cell.length_b   1.000
_cell.length_c   1.000
_cell.angle_alpha   90.00
_cell.angle_beta   90.00
_cell.angle_gamma   90.00
#
_symmetry.space_group_name_H-M   'P 1'
#
loop_
_entity.id
_entity.type
_entity.pdbx_description
1 polymer ?
#
loop_
_entity_poly.entity_id
_entity_poly.type
_entity_poly.pdbx_seq_one_letter_code
_entity_poly.pdbx_strand_id
1 'polypeptide(L)'
;MLKHKRQTAILLLAALLLSTACGSGADSTDTTTAGNDTTAAPVETTPEYTKPDVDYGGAVFTFLDYDTDDYFWQAATYSDINAEEENGDPINDAQYRRNIKVEEELNVDIQTYPINTIDRAVPGKELTKLIMAGDNTVDAGFVFGNSIKQLLADPGYLHNINDCSTLDYTASWWDQRAIEELSFDGDFKILVGDISLFTSFAPMLFFFNKKVASDFKLDNMYDLVREGKWTADKLYEYCKLV
;
A
#
# COMPACT_ATOMS: atom_id res chain seq x y z
N MET A 1 -22.90 32.30 -13.12
CA MET A 1 -22.10 32.27 -11.87
C MET A 1 -20.67 31.71 -12.02
N LEU A 2 -20.29 31.05 -13.12
CA LEU A 2 -18.92 30.50 -13.28
C LEU A 2 -17.84 31.50 -13.79
N LYS A 3 -18.21 32.63 -14.40
CA LYS A 3 -17.21 33.59 -14.93
C LYS A 3 -16.52 34.44 -13.85
N HIS A 4 -17.18 34.69 -12.71
CA HIS A 4 -16.62 35.54 -11.64
C HIS A 4 -15.66 34.80 -10.70
N LYS A 5 -15.75 33.46 -10.59
CA LYS A 5 -14.84 32.64 -9.77
C LYS A 5 -13.43 32.53 -10.38
N ARG A 6 -13.33 32.61 -11.71
CA ARG A 6 -12.07 32.49 -12.46
C ARG A 6 -11.19 33.76 -12.35
N GLN A 7 -11.79 34.92 -12.08
CA GLN A 7 -11.07 36.18 -11.84
C GLN A 7 -10.61 36.33 -10.38
N THR A 8 -11.31 35.74 -9.42
CA THR A 8 -10.93 35.77 -7.99
C THR A 8 -9.74 34.85 -7.69
N ALA A 9 -9.63 33.71 -8.38
CA ALA A 9 -8.49 32.78 -8.21
C ALA A 9 -7.16 33.35 -8.73
N ILE A 10 -7.17 34.14 -9.80
CA ILE A 10 -5.97 34.74 -10.39
C ILE A 10 -5.45 35.91 -9.53
N LEU A 11 -6.34 36.65 -8.85
CA LEU A 11 -5.95 37.74 -7.95
C LEU A 11 -5.33 37.25 -6.63
N LEU A 12 -5.69 36.06 -6.15
CA LEU A 12 -5.09 35.45 -4.95
C LEU A 12 -3.68 34.88 -5.22
N LEU A 13 -3.42 34.37 -6.43
CA LEU A 13 -2.09 33.87 -6.81
C LEU A 13 -1.08 35.01 -7.05
N ALA A 14 -1.54 36.19 -7.48
CA ALA A 14 -0.69 37.37 -7.66
C ALA A 14 -0.32 38.08 -6.34
N ALA A 15 -1.07 37.87 -5.26
CA ALA A 15 -0.79 38.45 -3.95
C ALA A 15 0.28 37.67 -3.16
N LEU A 16 0.54 36.40 -3.49
CA LEU A 16 1.53 35.57 -2.80
C LEU A 16 2.98 35.76 -3.30
N LEU A 17 3.17 36.38 -4.46
CA LEU A 17 4.48 36.58 -5.10
C LEU A 17 5.16 37.92 -4.75
N LEU A 18 4.58 38.71 -3.84
CA LEU A 18 5.04 40.08 -3.51
C LEU A 18 5.55 40.29 -2.08
N SER A 19 5.68 39.24 -1.24
CA SER A 19 6.27 39.35 0.11
C SER A 19 7.77 38.97 0.22
N THR A 20 8.39 38.69 -0.93
CA THR A 20 9.81 38.47 -1.21
C THR A 20 10.87 39.54 -0.92
N ALA A 21 10.74 40.50 0.00
CA ALA A 21 11.77 41.55 0.11
C ALA A 21 11.99 42.17 1.50
N CYS A 22 13.25 42.08 1.93
CA CYS A 22 14.00 42.90 2.90
C CYS A 22 13.76 42.71 4.41
N GLY A 23 14.87 42.39 5.11
CA GLY A 23 14.99 42.53 6.55
C GLY A 23 16.31 41.99 7.13
N SER A 24 17.45 42.54 6.70
CA SER A 24 18.75 42.35 7.35
C SER A 24 18.77 42.95 8.76
N GLY A 25 19.20 42.19 9.76
CA GLY A 25 19.47 42.67 11.13
C GLY A 25 20.26 41.62 11.92
N ALA A 26 21.38 42.05 12.49
CA ALA A 26 22.46 41.22 13.02
C ALA A 26 22.28 40.76 14.49
N ASP A 27 23.14 39.79 14.83
CA ASP A 27 23.64 39.35 16.14
C ASP A 27 22.73 38.60 17.13
N SER A 28 23.07 37.33 17.38
CA SER A 28 23.61 36.88 18.67
C SER A 28 24.19 35.46 18.56
N THR A 29 25.41 35.33 19.07
CA THR A 29 26.24 34.13 19.19
C THR A 29 25.60 33.02 20.03
N ASP A 30 25.67 31.78 19.56
CA ASP A 30 25.96 30.66 20.45
C ASP A 30 26.79 29.58 19.72
N THR A 31 27.95 29.29 20.30
CA THR A 31 28.93 28.33 19.77
C THR A 31 28.72 27.01 20.49
N THR A 32 28.38 25.94 19.75
CA THR A 32 28.58 24.58 20.26
C THR A 32 29.03 23.64 19.13
N THR A 33 30.32 23.30 19.19
CA THR A 33 31.06 22.12 18.74
C THR A 33 30.62 21.39 17.47
N ALA A 34 31.43 21.56 16.42
CA ALA A 34 31.41 20.78 15.18
C ALA A 34 31.83 19.32 15.43
N GLY A 35 30.93 18.38 15.15
CA GLY A 35 31.24 16.99 14.87
C GLY A 35 31.70 16.87 13.41
N ASN A 36 32.80 16.16 13.20
CA ASN A 36 33.48 16.02 11.93
C ASN A 36 32.76 14.97 11.05
N ASP A 37 31.68 15.36 10.36
CA ASP A 37 31.06 14.49 9.36
C ASP A 37 31.86 14.53 8.06
N THR A 38 32.63 13.47 7.86
CA THR A 38 33.22 13.16 6.56
C THR A 38 32.06 12.77 5.65
N THR A 39 31.71 13.65 4.71
CA THR A 39 30.72 13.38 3.67
C THR A 39 31.18 12.17 2.86
N ALA A 40 30.61 10.99 3.15
CA ALA A 40 30.76 9.83 2.29
C ALA A 40 30.15 10.20 0.92
N ALA A 41 30.88 9.90 -0.15
CA ALA A 41 30.37 10.04 -1.51
C ALA A 41 29.04 9.27 -1.64
N PRO A 42 28.08 9.74 -2.45
CA PRO A 42 26.85 8.99 -2.67
C PRO A 42 27.26 7.65 -3.29
N VAL A 43 26.91 6.55 -2.61
CA VAL A 43 26.93 5.24 -3.25
C VAL A 43 25.91 5.34 -4.38
N GLU A 44 26.34 5.13 -5.63
CA GLU A 44 25.41 4.90 -6.73
C GLU A 44 24.63 3.63 -6.42
N THR A 45 23.46 3.78 -5.81
CA THR A 45 22.50 2.69 -5.65
C THR A 45 21.97 2.38 -7.02
N THR A 46 22.27 1.17 -7.52
CA THR A 46 21.58 0.62 -8.68
C THR A 46 20.08 0.72 -8.43
N PRO A 47 19.28 1.23 -9.38
CA PRO A 47 17.84 1.28 -9.20
C PRO A 47 17.33 -0.12 -8.94
N GLU A 48 16.53 -0.26 -7.88
CA GLU A 48 16.00 -1.55 -7.45
C GLU A 48 15.08 -2.18 -8.50
N TYR A 49 14.39 -1.34 -9.28
CA TYR A 49 13.60 -1.76 -10.43
C TYR A 49 14.35 -1.50 -11.73
N THR A 50 14.46 -2.54 -12.55
CA THR A 50 14.90 -2.44 -13.94
C THR A 50 13.74 -2.84 -14.84
N LYS A 51 13.35 -1.94 -15.75
CA LYS A 51 12.31 -2.22 -16.75
C LYS A 51 12.71 -3.48 -17.56
N PRO A 52 11.81 -4.47 -17.71
CA PRO A 52 12.06 -5.61 -18.57
C PRO A 52 12.02 -5.20 -20.06
N ASP A 53 12.90 -5.76 -20.87
CA ASP A 53 12.94 -5.55 -22.33
C ASP A 53 11.96 -6.50 -23.02
N VAL A 54 10.66 -6.24 -22.80
CA VAL A 54 9.55 -7.06 -23.31
C VAL A 54 8.46 -6.18 -23.90
N ASP A 55 7.72 -6.76 -24.85
CA ASP A 55 6.54 -6.17 -25.49
C ASP A 55 5.49 -7.28 -25.63
N TYR A 56 4.35 -7.12 -24.95
CA TYR A 56 3.27 -8.10 -24.95
C TYR A 56 2.20 -7.84 -26.02
N GLY A 57 2.42 -6.91 -26.96
CA GLY A 57 1.61 -6.75 -28.15
C GLY A 57 0.18 -6.26 -27.90
N GLY A 58 -0.04 -5.52 -26.81
CA GLY A 58 -1.37 -5.09 -26.37
C GLY A 58 -2.18 -6.20 -25.69
N ALA A 59 -1.51 -7.19 -25.09
CA ALA A 59 -2.19 -8.24 -24.34
C ALA A 59 -3.02 -7.64 -23.20
N VAL A 60 -4.24 -8.14 -23.02
CA VAL A 60 -5.08 -7.76 -21.89
C VAL A 60 -4.64 -8.56 -20.66
N PHE A 61 -4.44 -7.88 -19.54
CA PHE A 61 -4.18 -8.50 -18.25
C PHE A 61 -5.24 -8.04 -17.25
N THR A 62 -6.09 -8.96 -16.81
CA THR A 62 -7.26 -8.64 -15.99
C THR A 62 -7.06 -9.02 -14.53
N PHE A 63 -7.15 -8.02 -13.66
CA PHE A 63 -7.16 -8.21 -12.21
C PHE A 63 -8.58 -8.30 -11.67
N LEU A 64 -8.90 -9.36 -10.93
CA LEU A 64 -10.08 -9.35 -10.06
C LEU A 64 -9.76 -8.52 -8.81
N ASP A 65 -10.55 -7.47 -8.59
CA ASP A 65 -10.27 -6.49 -7.56
C ASP A 65 -11.58 -5.98 -6.93
N TYR A 66 -11.47 -5.48 -5.71
CA TYR A 66 -12.57 -4.84 -5.02
C TYR A 66 -12.87 -3.47 -5.61
N ASP A 67 -14.13 -3.24 -5.93
CA ASP A 67 -14.61 -1.94 -6.40
C ASP A 67 -16.00 -1.71 -5.82
N THR A 68 -16.05 -1.15 -4.61
CA THR A 68 -17.31 -0.99 -3.90
C THR A 68 -17.40 0.34 -3.17
N ASP A 69 -18.51 1.05 -3.42
CA ASP A 69 -18.91 2.22 -2.66
C ASP A 69 -19.51 1.87 -1.28
N ASP A 70 -19.56 0.59 -0.90
CA ASP A 70 -20.20 0.16 0.34
C ASP A 70 -19.23 0.30 1.54
N TYR A 71 -19.61 1.20 2.45
CA TYR A 71 -18.76 1.72 3.50
C TYR A 71 -18.68 0.78 4.70
N PHE A 72 -17.61 -0.02 4.77
CA PHE A 72 -17.18 -0.63 6.02
C PHE A 72 -15.77 -0.16 6.46
N TRP A 73 -14.82 -0.05 5.53
CA TRP A 73 -13.43 0.37 5.77
C TRP A 73 -12.97 1.30 4.63
N GLN A 74 -12.32 2.42 4.94
CA GLN A 74 -11.78 3.35 3.92
C GLN A 74 -10.85 2.65 2.91
N ALA A 75 -10.08 1.66 3.35
CA ALA A 75 -9.23 0.87 2.46
C ALA A 75 -10.04 0.16 1.35
N ALA A 76 -11.26 -0.28 1.65
CA ALA A 76 -12.13 -0.97 0.70
C ALA A 76 -12.86 -0.02 -0.27
N THR A 77 -12.70 1.30 -0.10
CA THR A 77 -13.20 2.31 -1.05
C THR A 77 -12.21 2.61 -2.17
N TYR A 78 -10.98 2.09 -2.06
CA TYR A 78 -10.01 2.11 -3.14
C TYR A 78 -9.93 0.72 -3.76
N SER A 79 -10.07 0.65 -5.07
CA SER A 79 -9.57 -0.49 -5.85
C SER A 79 -8.05 -0.40 -5.88
N ASP A 80 -7.34 -1.53 -5.81
CA ASP A 80 -5.88 -1.58 -5.94
C ASP A 80 -5.42 -1.25 -7.38
N ILE A 81 -6.28 -1.48 -8.38
CA ILE A 81 -5.98 -1.29 -9.81
C ILE A 81 -6.85 -0.22 -10.48
N ASN A 82 -8.16 -0.16 -10.24
CA ASN A 82 -9.09 0.67 -11.00
C ASN A 82 -8.88 2.17 -10.71
N ALA A 83 -8.32 2.89 -11.69
CA ALA A 83 -8.19 4.34 -11.69
C ALA A 83 -8.23 4.82 -13.16
N GLU A 84 -9.39 5.32 -13.61
CA GLU A 84 -9.62 5.68 -15.03
C GLU A 84 -9.02 7.03 -15.44
N GLU A 85 -8.94 7.99 -14.51
CA GLU A 85 -8.38 9.32 -14.74
C GLU A 85 -7.83 9.93 -13.45
N GLU A 86 -6.94 10.93 -13.57
CA GLU A 86 -6.54 11.76 -12.43
C GLU A 86 -7.71 12.63 -11.95
N ASN A 87 -7.97 12.64 -10.64
CA ASN A 87 -9.06 13.38 -10.02
C ASN A 87 -8.62 14.29 -8.86
N GLY A 88 -7.30 14.32 -8.56
CA GLY A 88 -6.71 15.13 -7.50
C GLY A 88 -6.61 14.44 -6.14
N ASP A 89 -7.15 13.22 -6.01
CA ASP A 89 -6.82 12.35 -4.88
C ASP A 89 -5.41 11.75 -5.09
N PRO A 90 -4.48 11.93 -4.14
CA PRO A 90 -3.10 11.49 -4.32
C PRO A 90 -2.92 9.99 -4.56
N ILE A 91 -3.81 9.14 -4.02
CA ILE A 91 -3.75 7.68 -4.17
C ILE A 91 -4.25 7.31 -5.57
N ASN A 92 -5.43 7.79 -5.95
CA ASN A 92 -5.99 7.59 -7.29
C ASN A 92 -5.01 8.02 -8.38
N ASP A 93 -4.49 9.26 -8.28
CA ASP A 93 -3.60 9.80 -9.30
C ASP A 93 -2.27 9.02 -9.39
N ALA A 94 -1.79 8.46 -8.27
CA ALA A 94 -0.62 7.58 -8.26
C ALA A 94 -0.91 6.24 -8.93
N GLN A 95 -2.09 5.65 -8.71
CA GLN A 95 -2.51 4.40 -9.35
C GLN A 95 -2.68 4.58 -10.86
N TYR A 96 -3.37 5.66 -11.29
CA TYR A 96 -3.52 6.00 -12.70
C TYR A 96 -2.16 6.11 -13.40
N ARG A 97 -1.23 6.90 -12.86
CA ARG A 97 0.12 7.04 -13.43
C ARG A 97 0.92 5.74 -13.42
N ARG A 98 0.78 4.91 -12.39
CA ARG A 98 1.41 3.58 -12.33
C ARG A 98 0.88 2.69 -13.46
N ASN A 99 -0.43 2.62 -13.65
CA ASN A 99 -1.05 1.78 -14.68
C ASN A 99 -0.60 2.21 -16.07
N ILE A 100 -0.74 3.49 -16.42
CA ILE A 100 -0.28 4.04 -17.71
C ILE A 100 1.19 3.73 -17.95
N LYS A 101 2.04 3.91 -16.93
CA LYS A 101 3.47 3.59 -17.06
C LYS A 101 3.69 2.11 -17.36
N VAL A 102 3.00 1.20 -16.68
CA VAL A 102 3.15 -0.25 -16.90
C VAL A 102 2.61 -0.65 -18.28
N GLU A 103 1.46 -0.12 -18.68
CA GLU A 103 0.85 -0.34 -20.00
C GLU A 103 1.76 0.11 -21.13
N GLU A 104 2.33 1.31 -21.03
CA GLU A 104 3.30 1.84 -22.01
C GLU A 104 4.62 1.05 -21.99
N GLU A 105 5.10 0.67 -20.81
CA GLU A 105 6.39 -0.01 -20.69
C GLU A 105 6.35 -1.44 -21.22
N LEU A 106 5.26 -2.15 -21.01
CA LEU A 106 5.11 -3.57 -21.34
C LEU A 106 4.24 -3.81 -22.59
N ASN A 107 3.59 -2.78 -23.12
CA ASN A 107 2.57 -2.88 -24.17
C ASN A 107 1.46 -3.88 -23.81
N VAL A 108 0.76 -3.59 -22.71
CA VAL A 108 -0.39 -4.35 -22.20
C VAL A 108 -1.59 -3.41 -21.99
N ASP A 109 -2.79 -3.99 -21.87
CA ASP A 109 -4.03 -3.31 -21.47
C ASP A 109 -4.46 -3.87 -20.10
N ILE A 110 -4.38 -3.04 -19.05
CA ILE A 110 -4.73 -3.47 -17.70
C ILE A 110 -6.23 -3.30 -17.50
N GLN A 111 -6.91 -4.40 -17.22
CA GLN A 111 -8.35 -4.40 -16.95
C GLN A 111 -8.66 -4.86 -15.53
N THR A 112 -9.85 -4.51 -15.07
CA THR A 112 -10.37 -4.94 -13.77
C THR A 112 -11.65 -5.72 -13.92
N TYR A 113 -11.73 -6.86 -13.23
CA TYR A 113 -12.95 -7.59 -12.96
C TYR A 113 -13.46 -7.17 -11.57
N PRO A 114 -14.49 -6.31 -11.47
CA PRO A 114 -14.83 -5.68 -10.21
C PRO A 114 -15.67 -6.58 -9.29
N ILE A 115 -15.32 -6.60 -8.01
CA ILE A 115 -16.08 -7.25 -6.93
C ILE A 115 -16.79 -6.19 -6.11
N ASN A 116 -18.08 -6.00 -6.41
CA ASN A 116 -18.91 -4.93 -5.83
C ASN A 116 -19.57 -5.39 -4.52
N THR A 117 -18.79 -5.86 -3.56
CA THR A 117 -19.30 -6.29 -2.25
C THR A 117 -18.24 -6.23 -1.15
N ILE A 118 -18.67 -5.95 0.08
CA ILE A 118 -17.81 -6.02 1.27
C ILE A 118 -17.59 -7.45 1.80
N ASP A 119 -18.28 -8.46 1.25
CA ASP A 119 -18.11 -9.84 1.69
C ASP A 119 -16.74 -10.38 1.24
N ARG A 120 -15.86 -10.53 2.24
CA ARG A 120 -14.47 -10.99 2.08
C ARG A 120 -14.34 -12.41 1.52
N ALA A 121 -15.40 -13.22 1.57
CA ALA A 121 -15.38 -14.56 1.01
C ALA A 121 -15.69 -14.57 -0.51
N VAL A 122 -16.23 -13.49 -1.07
CA VAL A 122 -16.71 -13.47 -2.46
C VAL A 122 -15.58 -13.56 -3.51
N PRO A 123 -14.43 -12.86 -3.41
CA PRO A 123 -13.37 -12.98 -4.42
C PRO A 123 -12.88 -14.41 -4.61
N GLY A 124 -12.54 -15.10 -3.50
CA GLY A 124 -12.06 -16.48 -3.59
C GLY A 124 -13.12 -17.43 -4.14
N LYS A 125 -14.40 -17.19 -3.84
CA LYS A 125 -15.50 -17.97 -4.43
C LYS A 125 -15.66 -17.73 -5.93
N GLU A 126 -15.60 -16.47 -6.36
CA GLU A 126 -15.76 -16.12 -7.76
C GLU A 126 -14.57 -16.61 -8.58
N LEU A 127 -13.33 -16.41 -8.13
CA LEU A 127 -12.12 -17.00 -8.73
C LEU A 127 -12.25 -18.52 -8.84
N THR A 128 -12.61 -19.21 -7.76
CA THR A 128 -12.80 -20.68 -7.79
C THR A 128 -13.85 -21.09 -8.82
N LYS A 129 -14.95 -20.34 -8.91
CA LYS A 129 -16.02 -20.60 -9.88
C LYS A 129 -15.54 -20.41 -11.32
N LEU A 130 -14.79 -19.35 -11.62
CA LEU A 130 -14.20 -19.11 -12.93
C LEU A 130 -13.24 -20.24 -13.32
N ILE A 131 -12.32 -20.60 -12.42
CA ILE A 131 -11.36 -21.69 -12.60
C ILE A 131 -12.09 -23.02 -12.90
N MET A 132 -13.09 -23.38 -12.09
CA MET A 132 -13.86 -24.62 -12.27
C MET A 132 -14.67 -24.63 -13.58
N ALA A 133 -15.04 -23.47 -14.10
CA ALA A 133 -15.71 -23.34 -15.39
C ALA A 133 -14.73 -23.38 -16.58
N GLY A 134 -13.41 -23.35 -16.33
CA GLY A 134 -12.39 -23.19 -17.37
C GLY A 134 -12.41 -21.79 -17.99
N ASP A 135 -12.91 -20.79 -17.25
CA ASP A 135 -12.98 -19.40 -17.68
C ASP A 135 -11.64 -18.70 -17.39
N ASN A 136 -11.09 -18.04 -18.40
CA ASN A 136 -9.80 -17.34 -18.37
C ASN A 136 -9.95 -15.82 -18.44
N THR A 137 -11.10 -15.27 -18.01
CA THR A 137 -11.35 -13.82 -17.99
C THR A 137 -10.47 -13.08 -16.97
N VAL A 138 -9.95 -13.76 -15.95
CA VAL A 138 -9.14 -13.17 -14.87
C VAL A 138 -7.76 -13.83 -14.84
N ASP A 139 -6.70 -13.02 -14.82
CA ASP A 139 -5.31 -13.47 -14.80
C ASP A 139 -4.70 -13.46 -13.38
N ALA A 140 -5.11 -12.50 -12.54
CA ALA A 140 -4.71 -12.39 -11.14
C ALA A 140 -5.86 -11.84 -10.30
N GLY A 141 -5.85 -12.07 -8.98
CA GLY A 141 -6.91 -11.58 -8.10
C GLY A 141 -6.43 -11.12 -6.74
N PHE A 142 -6.92 -9.97 -6.30
CA PHE A 142 -6.79 -9.50 -4.93
C PHE A 142 -7.81 -10.23 -4.05
N VAL A 143 -7.32 -10.87 -3.00
CA VAL A 143 -8.13 -11.73 -2.14
C VAL A 143 -7.81 -11.49 -0.68
N PHE A 144 -8.82 -11.59 0.19
CA PHE A 144 -8.57 -11.57 1.63
C PHE A 144 -8.07 -12.94 2.11
N GLY A 145 -7.25 -12.92 3.16
CA GLY A 145 -6.65 -14.12 3.76
C GLY A 145 -7.67 -15.22 4.14
N ASN A 146 -8.90 -14.86 4.51
CA ASN A 146 -9.95 -15.83 4.82
C ASN A 146 -10.46 -16.62 3.59
N SER A 147 -10.25 -16.10 2.39
CA SER A 147 -10.67 -16.74 1.12
C SER A 147 -9.58 -17.62 0.50
N ILE A 148 -8.32 -17.45 0.94
CA ILE A 148 -7.15 -18.22 0.48
C ILE A 148 -7.37 -19.74 0.60
N LYS A 149 -7.95 -20.20 1.72
CA LYS A 149 -8.19 -21.64 1.96
C LYS A 149 -8.96 -22.30 0.82
N GLN A 150 -9.91 -21.58 0.21
CA GLN A 150 -10.70 -22.10 -0.89
C GLN A 150 -9.86 -22.26 -2.16
N LEU A 151 -9.01 -21.30 -2.46
CA LEU A 151 -8.13 -21.30 -3.63
C LEU A 151 -7.00 -22.32 -3.53
N LEU A 152 -6.58 -22.64 -2.31
CA LEU A 152 -5.58 -23.67 -2.04
C LEU A 152 -6.18 -25.07 -1.83
N ALA A 153 -7.49 -25.23 -2.00
CA ALA A 153 -8.17 -26.53 -1.82
C ALA A 153 -7.75 -27.56 -2.88
N ASP A 154 -7.39 -27.10 -4.07
CA ASP A 154 -6.84 -27.92 -5.16
C ASP A 154 -5.53 -27.28 -5.65
N PRO A 155 -4.42 -28.05 -5.72
CA PRO A 155 -3.15 -27.52 -6.20
C PRO A 155 -3.19 -27.02 -7.65
N GLY A 156 -4.17 -27.42 -8.46
CA GLY A 156 -4.36 -26.99 -9.84
C GLY A 156 -5.14 -25.69 -10.03
N TYR A 157 -5.64 -25.05 -8.97
CA TYR A 157 -6.42 -23.82 -9.09
C TYR A 157 -5.57 -22.57 -9.34
N LEU A 158 -4.38 -22.51 -8.76
CA LEU A 158 -3.50 -21.36 -8.88
C LEU A 158 -2.14 -21.81 -9.43
N HIS A 159 -1.55 -20.95 -10.27
CA HIS A 159 -0.18 -21.15 -10.73
C HIS A 159 0.81 -21.04 -9.57
N ASN A 160 1.87 -21.85 -9.62
CA ASN A 160 3.02 -21.66 -8.76
C ASN A 160 3.80 -20.45 -9.24
N ILE A 161 4.10 -19.51 -8.34
CA ILE A 161 4.83 -18.29 -8.70
C ILE A 161 6.28 -18.59 -9.10
N ASN A 162 6.86 -19.70 -8.61
CA ASN A 162 8.18 -20.16 -9.06
C ASN A 162 8.25 -20.42 -10.57
N ASP A 163 7.11 -20.74 -11.21
CA ASP A 163 7.06 -20.98 -12.65
C ASP A 163 7.02 -19.66 -13.47
N CYS A 164 6.77 -18.52 -12.81
CA CYS A 164 6.76 -17.19 -13.40
C CYS A 164 8.17 -16.60 -13.43
N SER A 165 9.04 -17.10 -14.32
CA SER A 165 10.46 -16.68 -14.42
C SER A 165 10.70 -15.18 -14.64
N THR A 166 9.69 -14.43 -15.08
CA THR A 166 9.75 -12.98 -15.30
C THR A 166 9.44 -12.17 -14.03
N LEU A 167 8.99 -12.81 -12.95
CA LEU A 167 8.65 -12.14 -11.70
C LEU A 167 9.78 -12.29 -10.68
N ASP A 168 10.45 -11.17 -10.38
CA ASP A 168 11.38 -11.11 -9.27
C ASP A 168 10.62 -10.94 -7.95
N TYR A 169 10.39 -12.05 -7.26
CA TYR A 169 9.76 -12.08 -5.95
C TYR A 169 10.73 -11.76 -4.80
N THR A 170 12.02 -11.54 -5.07
CA THR A 170 13.03 -11.20 -4.06
C THR A 170 13.18 -9.70 -3.82
N ALA A 171 12.56 -8.87 -4.67
CA ALA A 171 12.55 -7.42 -4.54
C ALA A 171 11.88 -6.93 -3.25
N SER A 172 12.30 -5.77 -2.73
CA SER A 172 11.91 -5.32 -1.38
C SER A 172 10.44 -4.93 -1.24
N TRP A 173 9.75 -4.68 -2.36
CA TRP A 173 8.32 -4.41 -2.38
C TRP A 173 7.45 -5.66 -2.16
N TRP A 174 8.05 -6.86 -2.09
CA TRP A 174 7.37 -8.09 -1.68
C TRP A 174 7.68 -8.45 -0.23
N ASP A 175 6.65 -8.85 0.50
CA ASP A 175 6.77 -9.32 1.88
C ASP A 175 7.41 -10.71 1.90
N GLN A 176 8.73 -10.73 2.11
CA GLN A 176 9.53 -11.95 2.17
C GLN A 176 9.07 -12.89 3.29
N ARG A 177 8.56 -12.35 4.39
CA ARG A 177 8.03 -13.16 5.49
C ARG A 177 6.74 -13.85 5.07
N ALA A 178 5.87 -13.16 4.34
CA ALA A 178 4.66 -13.78 3.79
C ALA A 178 5.02 -14.90 2.80
N ILE A 179 6.03 -14.71 1.95
CA ILE A 179 6.52 -15.77 1.05
C ILE A 179 7.01 -16.97 1.86
N GLU A 180 7.86 -16.76 2.86
CA GLU A 180 8.37 -17.83 3.73
C GLU A 180 7.26 -18.59 4.46
N GLU A 181 6.30 -17.87 5.05
CA GLU A 181 5.22 -18.47 5.86
C GLU A 181 4.12 -19.13 5.02
N LEU A 182 3.91 -18.68 3.77
CA LEU A 182 2.89 -19.23 2.84
C LEU A 182 3.46 -20.26 1.86
N SER A 183 4.77 -20.50 1.87
CA SER A 183 5.40 -21.54 1.06
C SER A 183 5.11 -22.94 1.62
N PHE A 184 4.85 -23.89 0.73
CA PHE A 184 4.71 -25.31 1.05
C PHE A 184 5.58 -26.14 0.11
N ASP A 185 6.54 -26.88 0.66
CA ASP A 185 7.53 -27.67 -0.10
C ASP A 185 8.35 -26.84 -1.10
N GLY A 186 8.58 -25.55 -0.79
CA GLY A 186 9.27 -24.61 -1.66
C GLY A 186 8.38 -23.90 -2.68
N ASP A 187 7.12 -24.32 -2.83
CA ASP A 187 6.15 -23.70 -3.73
C ASP A 187 5.29 -22.66 -3.01
N PHE A 188 5.00 -21.56 -3.68
CA PHE A 188 4.05 -20.55 -3.19
C PHE A 188 3.21 -20.01 -4.34
N LYS A 189 1.95 -19.72 -4.04
CA LYS A 189 0.93 -19.33 -5.04
C LYS A 189 0.32 -17.95 -4.77
N ILE A 190 0.81 -17.27 -3.73
CA ILE A 190 0.25 -16.03 -3.19
C ILE A 190 1.40 -15.10 -2.87
N LEU A 191 1.26 -13.85 -3.28
CA LEU A 191 2.19 -12.78 -2.99
C LEU A 191 1.48 -11.69 -2.18
N VAL A 192 2.24 -11.08 -1.28
CA VAL A 192 1.83 -9.91 -0.49
C VAL A 192 2.90 -8.86 -0.67
N GLY A 193 2.53 -7.61 -0.87
CA GLY A 193 3.48 -6.54 -1.12
C GLY A 193 2.82 -5.21 -1.44
N ASP A 194 3.64 -4.25 -1.85
CA ASP A 194 3.25 -2.86 -2.11
C ASP A 194 2.26 -2.69 -3.29
N ILE A 195 2.03 -3.77 -4.04
CA ILE A 195 1.00 -3.81 -5.09
C ILE A 195 -0.41 -3.59 -4.52
N SER A 196 -0.64 -3.95 -3.25
CA SER A 196 -1.93 -3.75 -2.57
C SER A 196 -1.83 -2.67 -1.49
N LEU A 197 -2.73 -1.69 -1.56
CA LEU A 197 -2.93 -0.64 -0.58
C LEU A 197 -3.32 -1.19 0.80
N PHE A 198 -3.90 -2.40 0.86
CA PHE A 198 -4.29 -3.03 2.13
C PHE A 198 -3.11 -3.27 3.07
N THR A 199 -1.89 -3.46 2.54
CA THR A 199 -0.66 -3.58 3.36
C THR A 199 -0.40 -2.30 4.17
N SER A 200 -0.73 -1.14 3.59
CA SER A 200 -0.55 0.17 4.20
C SER A 200 -1.74 0.61 5.07
N PHE A 201 -2.96 0.19 4.72
CA PHE A 201 -4.18 0.59 5.44
C PHE A 201 -4.54 -0.27 6.65
N ALA A 202 -3.90 -1.43 6.85
CA ALA A 202 -4.26 -2.37 7.91
C ALA A 202 -3.32 -2.47 9.14
N PRO A 203 -2.51 -1.46 9.53
CA PRO A 203 -1.77 -1.58 10.78
C PRO A 203 -2.73 -1.59 11.98
N MET A 204 -2.67 -2.64 12.80
CA MET A 204 -3.40 -2.70 14.06
C MET A 204 -2.70 -1.84 15.11
N LEU A 205 -3.39 -0.81 15.59
CA LEU A 205 -2.85 0.15 16.55
C LEU A 205 -3.48 -0.04 17.93
N PHE A 206 -2.66 0.05 18.98
CA PHE A 206 -3.13 0.18 20.35
C PHE A 206 -3.17 1.64 20.75
N PHE A 207 -4.36 2.11 21.13
CA PHE A 207 -4.54 3.41 21.76
C PHE A 207 -4.76 3.23 23.25
N PHE A 208 -4.18 4.14 24.05
CA PHE A 208 -4.42 4.18 25.49
C PHE A 208 -4.83 5.59 25.91
N ASN A 209 -5.71 5.67 26.91
CA ASN A 209 -6.12 6.94 27.47
C ASN A 209 -5.07 7.42 28.49
N LYS A 210 -4.36 8.52 28.17
CA LYS A 210 -3.32 9.09 29.03
C LYS A 210 -3.82 9.48 30.42
N LYS A 211 -5.07 9.94 30.54
CA LYS A 211 -5.67 10.29 31.83
C LYS A 211 -5.90 9.04 32.68
N VAL A 212 -6.47 7.99 32.09
CA VAL A 212 -6.66 6.70 32.78
C VAL A 212 -5.32 6.13 33.22
N ALA A 213 -4.32 6.13 32.34
CA ALA A 213 -2.97 5.68 32.68
C ALA A 213 -2.38 6.46 33.87
N SER A 214 -2.56 7.79 33.90
CA SER A 214 -2.13 8.63 35.01
C SER A 214 -2.92 8.39 36.30
N ASP A 215 -4.24 8.29 36.22
CA ASP A 215 -5.14 8.14 37.38
C ASP A 215 -4.89 6.81 38.10
N PHE A 216 -4.62 5.75 37.35
CA PHE A 216 -4.29 4.41 37.86
C PHE A 216 -2.78 4.18 38.08
N LYS A 217 -1.94 5.20 37.82
CA LYS A 217 -0.49 5.15 37.96
C LYS A 217 0.14 3.97 37.20
N LEU A 218 -0.34 3.72 35.98
CA LEU A 218 0.26 2.75 35.07
C LEU A 218 1.67 3.20 34.68
N ASP A 219 2.49 2.26 34.23
CA ASP A 219 3.83 2.58 33.74
C ASP A 219 3.75 3.45 32.47
N ASN A 220 4.88 4.06 32.09
CA ASN A 220 4.96 4.77 30.81
C ASN A 220 4.76 3.78 29.65
N MET A 221 3.58 3.84 29.05
CA MET A 221 3.19 2.95 27.95
C MET A 221 4.15 2.99 26.76
N TYR A 222 4.78 4.13 26.48
CA TYR A 222 5.75 4.24 25.38
C TYR A 222 7.05 3.51 25.69
N ASP A 223 7.53 3.61 26.93
CA ASP A 223 8.77 2.95 27.35
C ASP A 223 8.57 1.44 27.45
N LEU A 224 7.40 0.99 27.94
CA LEU A 224 7.02 -0.43 27.89
C LEU A 224 7.11 -1.01 26.48
N VAL A 225 6.65 -0.27 25.45
CA VAL A 225 6.74 -0.73 24.06
C VAL A 225 8.19 -0.74 23.58
N ARG A 226 8.94 0.35 23.78
CA ARG A 226 10.34 0.45 23.32
C ARG A 226 11.26 -0.57 23.96
N GLU A 227 10.98 -0.94 25.20
CA GLU A 227 11.73 -1.94 25.96
C GLU A 227 11.23 -3.38 25.71
N GLY A 228 10.25 -3.59 24.83
CA GLY A 228 9.70 -4.91 24.51
C GLY A 228 8.91 -5.57 25.66
N LYS A 229 8.45 -4.78 26.63
CA LYS A 229 7.69 -5.23 27.81
C LYS A 229 6.17 -5.13 27.61
N TRP A 230 5.71 -4.50 26.53
CA TRP A 230 4.31 -4.49 26.14
C TRP A 230 3.90 -5.86 25.58
N THR A 231 3.19 -6.65 26.39
CA THR A 231 2.75 -8.00 26.05
C THR A 231 1.25 -8.16 26.30
N ALA A 232 0.66 -9.26 25.80
CA ALA A 232 -0.73 -9.60 26.10
C ALA A 232 -0.99 -9.73 27.62
N ASP A 233 -0.02 -10.26 28.38
CA ASP A 233 -0.11 -10.37 29.84
C ASP A 233 -0.12 -8.98 30.50
N LYS A 234 0.74 -8.06 30.04
CA LYS A 234 0.79 -6.69 30.55
C LYS A 234 -0.51 -5.93 30.21
N LEU A 235 -1.04 -6.11 29.01
CA LEU A 235 -2.35 -5.59 28.62
C LEU A 235 -3.44 -6.14 29.55
N TYR A 236 -3.47 -7.45 29.79
CA TYR A 236 -4.47 -8.10 30.64
C TYR A 236 -4.37 -7.63 32.11
N GLU A 237 -3.16 -7.46 32.63
CA GLU A 237 -2.90 -6.88 33.95
C GLU A 237 -3.54 -5.48 34.07
N TYR A 238 -3.31 -4.60 33.09
CA TYR A 238 -3.87 -3.25 33.10
C TYR A 238 -5.39 -3.23 32.90
N CYS A 239 -5.93 -4.10 32.03
CA CYS A 239 -7.38 -4.24 31.86
C CYS A 239 -8.10 -4.75 33.10
N LYS A 240 -7.43 -5.44 34.02
CA LYS A 240 -8.00 -5.83 35.31
C LYS A 240 -7.97 -4.72 36.36
N LEU A 241 -7.01 -3.81 36.22
CA LEU A 241 -6.77 -2.74 37.18
C LEU A 241 -7.70 -1.55 36.94
N VAL A 242 -7.97 -1.25 35.66
CA VAL A 242 -8.83 -0.16 35.18
C VAL A 242 -10.29 -0.61 35.10
#